data_AF-A0A9D5I2W6-F1
#
_entry.id   AF-A0A9D5I2W6-F1
#
_cell.length_a   1.000
_cell.length_b   1.000
_cell.length_c   1.000
_cell.angle_alpha   90.00
_cell.angle_beta   90.00
_cell.angle_gamma   90.00
#
_symmetry.space_group_name_H-M   'P 1'
#
loop_
_entity.id
_entity.type
_entity.pdbx_description
1 polymer ?
#
loop_
_entity_poly.entity_id
_entity_poly.type
_entity_poly.pdbx_seq_one_letter_code
_entity_poly.pdbx_strand_id
1 'polypeptide(L)'
;MFSIDQFLASPPLSVVISVLLILGCDLIGMLLLRAAGFAVSDHRDWIRWQAPIVGAVLLAIILYPLALVNLTSKLFMQAIAFICLVLGTIHGCRKAVTVCAGRKKPNEYWGMILAQSHPRKLLIFMLLGMGLLAMGPVTSADSLDYHLGIAISILNNGGMPVAPEWFMGRLAGNGEVLNAMALSIGAEQFGSLLQYASLLGIVGIIIFARNAEGRANYYSEGYVPELIALAAFSAPVLLFLVGSPKPQMWPVAMTTFAFALVMHPARHNLSHRNALIGYAMVCLLVMTASQAKFNYLLGGGVVGILAF
;
A
#
# COMPACT_ATOMS: atom_id res chain seq x y z
N MET A 1 -5.42 28.57 -11.87
CA MET A 1 -5.12 27.52 -10.88
C MET A 1 -6.26 26.53 -10.89
N PHE A 2 -5.96 25.23 -10.95
CA PHE A 2 -7.01 24.21 -10.92
C PHE A 2 -7.47 23.97 -9.48
N SER A 3 -8.79 23.89 -9.27
CA SER A 3 -9.41 23.49 -7.99
C SER A 3 -9.65 21.97 -7.94
N ILE A 4 -10.05 21.45 -6.77
CA ILE A 4 -10.35 20.03 -6.57
C ILE A 4 -11.37 19.53 -7.61
N ASP A 5 -12.44 20.29 -7.84
CA ASP A 5 -13.55 19.90 -8.74
C ASP A 5 -13.11 19.71 -10.20
N GLN A 6 -12.01 20.36 -10.60
CA GLN A 6 -11.48 20.28 -11.96
C GLN A 6 -10.55 19.08 -12.17
N PHE A 7 -10.06 18.47 -11.09
CA PHE A 7 -9.26 17.27 -11.15
C PHE A 7 -10.09 16.00 -10.96
N LEU A 8 -11.25 16.06 -10.31
CA LEU A 8 -12.05 14.88 -10.02
C LEU A 8 -12.68 14.27 -11.28
N ALA A 9 -12.48 12.96 -11.48
CA ALA A 9 -13.31 12.21 -12.40
C ALA A 9 -14.71 12.01 -11.78
N SER A 10 -15.76 11.99 -12.60
CA SER A 10 -17.12 11.78 -12.11
C SER A 10 -17.25 10.42 -11.40
N PRO A 11 -17.94 10.33 -10.25
CA PRO A 11 -18.27 9.02 -9.67
C PRO A 11 -19.11 8.19 -10.64
N PRO A 12 -18.90 6.87 -10.78
CA PRO A 12 -17.96 6.01 -10.04
C PRO A 12 -16.56 5.89 -10.69
N LEU A 13 -16.28 6.65 -11.75
CA LEU A 13 -15.05 6.52 -12.54
C LEU A 13 -13.79 6.77 -11.71
N SER A 14 -13.79 7.76 -10.81
CA SER A 14 -12.65 8.05 -9.91
C SER A 14 -12.23 6.81 -9.11
N VAL A 15 -13.19 6.06 -8.57
CA VAL A 15 -12.92 4.83 -7.80
C VAL A 15 -12.35 3.74 -8.71
N VAL A 16 -12.91 3.57 -9.91
CA VAL A 16 -12.43 2.57 -10.88
C VAL A 16 -10.98 2.85 -11.27
N ILE A 17 -10.66 4.10 -11.61
CA ILE A 17 -9.29 4.51 -11.93
C ILE A 17 -8.36 4.28 -10.74
N SER A 18 -8.79 4.62 -9.53
CA SER A 18 -8.01 4.42 -8.29
C SER A 18 -7.69 2.94 -8.04
N VAL A 19 -8.67 2.04 -8.21
CA VAL A 19 -8.46 0.58 -8.08
C VAL A 19 -7.47 0.08 -9.14
N LEU A 20 -7.60 0.53 -10.39
CA LEU A 20 -6.66 0.16 -11.45
C LEU A 20 -5.25 0.66 -11.16
N LEU A 21 -5.06 1.87 -10.62
CA LEU A 21 -3.75 2.36 -10.19
C LEU A 21 -3.13 1.49 -9.10
N ILE A 22 -3.91 1.02 -8.12
CA ILE A 22 -3.44 0.09 -7.09
C ILE A 22 -3.03 -1.26 -7.71
N LEU A 23 -3.78 -1.77 -8.68
CA LEU A 23 -3.39 -2.97 -9.44
C LEU A 23 -2.12 -2.74 -10.28
N GLY A 24 -1.89 -1.51 -10.75
CA GLY A 24 -0.65 -1.09 -11.40
C GLY A 24 0.53 -1.17 -10.43
N CYS A 25 0.38 -0.60 -9.24
CA CYS A 25 1.37 -0.70 -8.15
C CYS A 25 1.63 -2.16 -7.78
N ASP A 26 0.57 -2.97 -7.69
CA ASP A 26 0.68 -4.40 -7.41
C ASP A 26 1.52 -5.14 -8.45
N LEU A 27 1.29 -4.91 -9.75
CA LEU A 27 2.10 -5.51 -10.81
C LEU A 27 3.56 -5.05 -10.74
N ILE A 28 3.80 -3.74 -10.59
CA ILE A 28 5.16 -3.18 -10.49
C ILE A 28 5.92 -3.80 -9.32
N GLY A 29 5.29 -3.84 -8.13
CA GLY A 29 5.93 -4.41 -6.95
C GLY A 29 6.13 -5.91 -7.03
N MET A 30 5.23 -6.67 -7.65
CA MET A 30 5.46 -8.10 -7.92
C MET A 30 6.66 -8.33 -8.83
N LEU A 31 6.81 -7.52 -9.89
CA LEU A 31 7.96 -7.61 -10.79
C LEU A 31 9.26 -7.30 -10.05
N LEU A 32 9.28 -6.24 -9.22
CA LEU A 32 10.45 -5.87 -8.42
C LEU A 32 10.81 -6.95 -7.39
N LEU A 33 9.84 -7.47 -6.65
CA LEU A 33 10.06 -8.54 -5.67
C LEU A 33 10.62 -9.81 -6.34
N ARG A 34 10.09 -10.20 -7.50
CA ARG A 34 10.62 -11.32 -8.28
C ARG A 34 12.03 -11.06 -8.81
N ALA A 35 12.30 -9.86 -9.31
CA ALA A 35 13.63 -9.45 -9.77
C ALA A 35 14.66 -9.46 -8.63
N ALA A 36 14.23 -9.12 -7.42
CA ALA A 36 15.01 -9.22 -6.19
C ALA A 36 15.14 -10.67 -5.65
N GLY A 37 14.61 -11.68 -6.35
CA GLY A 37 14.74 -13.08 -5.97
C GLY A 37 13.80 -13.55 -4.87
N PHE A 38 12.81 -12.74 -4.48
CA PHE A 38 11.76 -13.19 -3.58
C PHE A 38 10.80 -14.14 -4.31
N ALA A 39 10.47 -15.26 -3.67
CA ALA A 39 9.42 -16.14 -4.15
C ALA A 39 8.08 -15.41 -3.99
N VAL A 40 7.53 -14.91 -5.09
CA VAL A 40 6.19 -14.32 -5.11
C VAL A 40 5.25 -15.33 -5.71
N SER A 41 4.68 -16.16 -4.84
CA SER A 41 3.77 -17.24 -5.23
C SER A 41 2.30 -16.81 -5.16
N ASP A 42 1.40 -17.70 -4.74
CA ASP A 42 -0.05 -17.48 -4.77
C ASP A 42 -0.53 -16.65 -3.55
N HIS A 43 -1.84 -16.41 -3.44
CA HIS A 43 -2.51 -15.64 -2.37
C HIS A 43 -2.20 -16.09 -0.92
N ARG A 44 -1.60 -17.27 -0.73
CA ARG A 44 -1.19 -17.79 0.60
C ARG A 44 0.21 -17.37 1.01
N ASP A 45 0.90 -16.63 0.16
CA ASP A 45 2.25 -16.12 0.39
C ASP A 45 2.18 -14.70 0.92
N TRP A 46 2.74 -14.47 2.09
CA TRP A 46 2.71 -13.15 2.72
C TRP A 46 3.48 -12.10 1.91
N ILE A 47 4.50 -12.51 1.15
CA ILE A 47 5.29 -11.62 0.26
C ILE A 47 4.42 -11.08 -0.86
N ARG A 48 3.47 -11.89 -1.38
CA ARG A 48 2.54 -11.48 -2.43
C ARG A 48 1.69 -10.28 -2.00
N TRP A 49 1.29 -10.22 -0.73
CA TRP A 49 0.49 -9.11 -0.19
C TRP A 49 1.29 -7.81 -0.03
N GLN A 50 2.63 -7.86 -0.11
CA GLN A 50 3.50 -6.67 -0.02
C GLN A 50 3.70 -5.98 -1.38
N ALA A 51 3.35 -6.64 -2.48
CA ALA A 51 3.55 -6.12 -3.82
C ALA A 51 2.97 -4.70 -4.05
N PRO A 52 1.72 -4.35 -3.67
CA PRO A 52 1.23 -2.99 -3.92
C PRO A 52 1.99 -1.94 -3.11
N ILE A 53 2.44 -2.28 -1.89
CA ILE A 53 3.27 -1.41 -1.04
C ILE A 53 4.61 -1.14 -1.74
N VAL A 54 5.28 -2.19 -2.21
CA VAL A 54 6.58 -2.11 -2.89
C VAL A 54 6.49 -1.35 -4.21
N GLY A 55 5.40 -1.53 -4.97
CA GLY A 55 5.18 -0.77 -6.20
C GLY A 55 5.03 0.72 -5.95
N ALA A 56 4.24 1.10 -4.95
CA ALA A 56 4.10 2.50 -4.54
C ALA A 56 5.43 3.07 -4.03
N VAL A 57 6.25 2.27 -3.34
CA VAL A 57 7.59 2.69 -2.89
C VAL A 57 8.49 3.01 -4.09
N LEU A 58 8.49 2.17 -5.12
CA LEU A 58 9.28 2.43 -6.33
C LEU A 58 8.85 3.73 -7.01
N LEU A 59 7.54 3.98 -7.13
CA LEU A 59 7.02 5.23 -7.66
C LEU A 59 7.46 6.42 -6.81
N ALA A 60 7.36 6.32 -5.48
CA ALA A 60 7.74 7.40 -4.57
C ALA A 60 9.23 7.74 -4.63
N ILE A 61 10.11 6.74 -4.72
CA ILE A 61 11.57 6.95 -4.80
C ILE A 61 11.95 7.73 -6.06
N ILE A 62 11.20 7.57 -7.15
CA ILE A 62 11.43 8.30 -8.40
C ILE A 62 10.76 9.68 -8.36
N LEU A 63 9.47 9.72 -8.02
CA LEU A 63 8.67 10.94 -8.12
C LEU A 63 8.99 11.97 -7.05
N TYR A 64 9.30 11.55 -5.82
CA TYR A 64 9.51 12.48 -4.71
C TYR A 64 10.76 13.37 -4.91
N PRO A 65 11.95 12.84 -5.28
CA PRO A 65 13.09 13.69 -5.62
C PRO A 65 12.80 14.63 -6.78
N LEU A 66 12.09 14.17 -7.82
CA LEU A 66 11.70 15.01 -8.95
C LEU A 66 10.77 16.16 -8.53
N ALA A 67 9.84 15.90 -7.60
CA ALA A 67 8.95 16.91 -7.05
C ALA A 67 9.73 17.96 -6.23
N LEU A 68 10.77 17.54 -5.50
CA LEU A 68 11.64 18.45 -4.74
C LEU A 68 12.44 19.40 -5.65
N VAL A 69 12.79 18.97 -6.87
CA VAL A 69 13.49 19.81 -7.86
C VAL A 69 12.55 20.45 -8.89
N ASN A 70 11.23 20.44 -8.64
CA ASN A 70 10.20 21.04 -9.50
C ASN A 70 10.13 20.47 -10.93
N LEU A 71 10.43 19.18 -11.10
CA LEU A 71 10.38 18.48 -12.40
C LEU A 71 9.14 17.61 -12.59
N THR A 72 8.10 17.80 -11.77
CA THR A 72 6.86 17.03 -11.82
C THR A 72 5.71 17.82 -12.43
N SER A 73 5.85 18.22 -13.70
CA SER A 73 4.77 18.90 -14.43
C SER A 73 3.50 18.05 -14.46
N LYS A 74 2.32 18.68 -14.59
CA LYS A 74 1.03 17.98 -14.68
C LYS A 74 1.03 16.89 -15.76
N LEU A 75 1.56 17.19 -16.96
CA LEU A 75 1.64 16.23 -18.05
C LEU A 75 2.53 15.04 -17.71
N PHE A 76 3.66 15.28 -17.03
CA PHE A 76 4.54 14.22 -16.56
C PHE A 76 3.82 13.31 -15.54
N MET A 77 3.15 13.89 -14.54
CA MET A 77 2.35 13.13 -13.57
C MET A 77 1.25 12.31 -14.25
N GLN A 78 0.55 12.89 -15.24
CA GLN A 78 -0.48 12.20 -16.02
C GLN A 78 0.09 11.04 -16.82
N ALA A 79 1.27 11.21 -17.44
CA ALA A 79 1.93 10.15 -18.19
C ALA A 79 2.28 8.96 -17.29
N ILE A 80 2.88 9.21 -16.12
CA ILE A 80 3.20 8.14 -15.15
C ILE A 80 1.94 7.47 -14.62
N ALA A 81 0.90 8.25 -14.29
CA ALA A 81 -0.39 7.71 -13.84
C ALA A 81 -1.05 6.86 -14.92
N PHE A 82 -1.01 7.29 -16.19
CA PHE A 82 -1.56 6.54 -17.32
C PHE A 82 -0.80 5.23 -17.58
N ILE A 83 0.53 5.22 -17.46
CA ILE A 83 1.32 3.99 -17.53
C ILE A 83 0.88 3.02 -16.42
N CYS A 84 0.75 3.50 -15.18
CA CYS A 84 0.26 2.68 -14.06
C CYS A 84 -1.16 2.15 -14.30
N LEU A 85 -2.04 2.97 -14.88
CA LEU A 85 -3.42 2.60 -15.23
C LEU A 85 -3.45 1.47 -16.27
N VAL A 86 -2.64 1.57 -17.33
CA VAL A 86 -2.53 0.53 -18.36
C VAL A 86 -1.98 -0.77 -17.76
N LEU A 87 -0.91 -0.70 -16.97
CA LEU A 87 -0.35 -1.85 -16.28
C LEU A 87 -1.36 -2.51 -15.34
N GLY A 88 -2.11 -1.71 -14.59
CA GLY A 88 -3.17 -2.19 -13.71
C GLY A 88 -4.33 -2.85 -14.45
N THR A 89 -4.71 -2.30 -15.59
CA THR A 89 -5.75 -2.88 -16.47
C THR A 89 -5.30 -4.23 -17.01
N ILE A 90 -4.07 -4.33 -17.53
CA ILE A 90 -3.49 -5.60 -17.99
C ILE A 90 -3.45 -6.62 -16.85
N HIS A 91 -3.02 -6.19 -15.65
CA HIS A 91 -2.94 -7.07 -14.49
C HIS A 91 -4.32 -7.59 -14.06
N GLY A 92 -5.30 -6.69 -13.94
CA GLY A 92 -6.68 -7.00 -13.59
C GLY A 92 -7.32 -7.94 -14.60
N CYS A 93 -7.18 -7.68 -15.90
CA CYS A 93 -7.70 -8.54 -16.96
C CYS A 93 -7.10 -9.96 -16.90
N ARG A 94 -5.79 -10.11 -16.71
CA ARG A 94 -5.14 -11.44 -16.60
C ARG A 94 -5.67 -12.23 -15.42
N LYS A 95 -5.87 -11.58 -14.26
CA LYS A 95 -6.44 -12.22 -13.07
C LYS A 95 -7.91 -12.56 -13.25
N ALA A 96 -8.70 -11.66 -13.84
CA ALA A 96 -10.11 -11.90 -14.14
C ALA A 96 -10.29 -13.10 -15.08
N VAL A 97 -9.49 -13.19 -16.16
CA VAL A 97 -9.52 -14.35 -17.08
C VAL A 97 -9.20 -15.65 -16.34
N THR A 98 -8.20 -15.64 -15.44
CA THR A 98 -7.83 -16.82 -14.64
C THR A 98 -8.96 -17.26 -13.71
N VAL A 99 -9.63 -16.31 -13.05
CA VAL A 99 -10.78 -16.59 -12.16
C VAL A 99 -11.98 -17.11 -12.97
N CYS A 100 -12.30 -16.48 -14.10
CA CYS A 100 -13.39 -16.91 -14.98
C CYS A 100 -13.12 -18.30 -15.58
N ALA A 101 -11.87 -18.59 -15.94
CA ALA A 101 -11.44 -19.91 -16.40
C ALA A 101 -11.52 -20.97 -15.30
N GLY A 102 -11.39 -20.58 -14.04
CA GLY A 102 -11.41 -21.45 -12.86
C GLY A 102 -12.75 -22.11 -12.53
N ARG A 103 -13.83 -21.86 -13.29
CA ARG A 103 -15.18 -22.49 -13.23
C ARG A 103 -15.87 -22.57 -11.86
N LYS A 104 -15.30 -22.05 -10.76
CA LYS A 104 -15.96 -22.06 -9.45
C LYS A 104 -17.18 -21.17 -9.48
N LYS A 105 -18.35 -21.73 -9.16
CA LYS A 105 -19.59 -20.95 -9.10
C LYS A 105 -19.53 -19.98 -7.90
N PRO A 106 -20.22 -18.82 -7.96
CA PRO A 106 -20.29 -17.88 -6.82
C PRO A 106 -20.69 -18.54 -5.49
N ASN A 107 -21.59 -19.53 -5.54
CA ASN A 107 -22.02 -20.29 -4.36
C ASN A 107 -20.88 -21.06 -3.68
N GLU A 108 -19.87 -21.50 -4.42
CA GLU A 108 -18.71 -22.19 -3.86
C GLU A 108 -17.83 -21.24 -3.05
N TYR A 109 -17.65 -20.00 -3.52
CA TYR A 109 -16.93 -18.97 -2.75
C TYR A 109 -17.68 -18.63 -1.45
N TRP A 110 -19.01 -18.52 -1.51
CA TRP A 110 -19.82 -18.27 -0.31
C TRP A 110 -19.71 -19.43 0.69
N GLY A 111 -19.75 -20.68 0.20
CA GLY A 111 -19.51 -21.87 1.01
C GLY A 111 -18.12 -21.87 1.66
N MET A 112 -17.07 -21.47 0.92
CA MET A 112 -15.71 -21.36 1.44
C MET A 112 -15.59 -20.30 2.55
N ILE A 113 -16.30 -19.18 2.45
CA ILE A 113 -16.32 -18.13 3.49
C ILE A 113 -17.08 -18.61 4.73
N LEU A 114 -18.26 -19.23 4.56
CA LEU A 114 -19.06 -19.74 5.68
C LEU A 114 -18.35 -20.85 6.46
N ALA A 115 -17.56 -21.67 5.76
CA ALA A 115 -16.73 -22.73 6.33
C ALA A 115 -15.52 -22.21 7.14
N GLN A 116 -15.19 -20.91 7.08
CA GLN A 116 -14.11 -20.35 7.88
C GLN A 116 -14.51 -20.23 9.36
N SER A 117 -13.49 -20.14 10.22
CA SER A 117 -13.65 -19.90 11.65
C SER A 117 -14.35 -18.57 11.95
N HIS A 118 -14.99 -18.47 13.12
CA HIS A 118 -15.68 -17.24 13.54
C HIS A 118 -14.76 -16.01 13.55
N PRO A 119 -13.53 -16.06 14.10
CA PRO A 119 -12.61 -14.92 14.06
C PRO A 119 -12.25 -14.50 12.64
N ARG A 120 -12.02 -15.47 11.74
CA ARG A 120 -11.70 -15.17 10.33
C ARG A 120 -12.88 -14.53 9.60
N LYS A 121 -14.11 -15.02 9.82
CA LYS A 121 -15.32 -14.40 9.23
C LYS A 121 -15.48 -12.95 9.66
N LEU A 122 -15.28 -12.67 10.95
CA LEU A 122 -15.37 -11.32 11.48
C LEU A 122 -14.27 -10.41 10.91
N LEU A 123 -13.03 -10.92 10.81
CA LEU A 123 -11.92 -10.20 10.21
C LEU A 123 -12.21 -9.87 8.73
N ILE A 124 -12.69 -10.84 7.93
CA ILE A 124 -13.07 -10.61 6.54
C ILE A 124 -14.16 -9.53 6.45
N PHE A 125 -15.17 -9.57 7.32
CA PHE A 125 -16.23 -8.58 7.34
C PHE A 125 -15.70 -7.17 7.68
N MET A 126 -14.81 -7.04 8.66
CA MET A 126 -14.16 -5.76 9.01
C MET A 126 -13.32 -5.22 7.85
N LEU A 127 -12.50 -6.06 7.22
CA LEU A 127 -11.68 -5.65 6.08
C LEU A 127 -12.53 -5.21 4.89
N LEU A 128 -13.64 -5.92 4.61
CA LEU A 128 -14.60 -5.50 3.58
C LEU A 128 -15.17 -4.11 3.90
N GLY A 129 -15.62 -3.89 5.14
CA GLY A 129 -16.13 -2.58 5.58
C GLY A 129 -15.11 -1.46 5.43
N MET A 130 -13.85 -1.70 5.80
CA MET A 130 -12.75 -0.75 5.60
C MET A 130 -12.44 -0.50 4.12
N GLY A 131 -12.54 -1.52 3.27
CA GLY A 131 -12.39 -1.39 1.82
C GLY A 131 -13.49 -0.52 1.21
N LEU A 132 -14.75 -0.72 1.63
CA LEU A 132 -15.87 0.15 1.22
C LEU A 132 -15.65 1.60 1.67
N LEU A 133 -15.16 1.79 2.90
CA LEU A 133 -14.82 3.12 3.43
C LEU A 133 -13.71 3.79 2.59
N ALA A 134 -12.66 3.05 2.20
CA ALA A 134 -11.57 3.57 1.39
C ALA A 134 -11.99 3.98 -0.03
N MET A 135 -13.07 3.38 -0.55
CA MET A 135 -13.68 3.76 -1.84
C MET A 135 -14.64 4.96 -1.73
N GLY A 136 -14.94 5.42 -0.51
CA GLY A 136 -15.75 6.61 -0.30
C GLY A 136 -15.02 7.91 -0.71
N PRO A 137 -15.75 9.02 -0.89
CA PRO A 137 -15.14 10.33 -1.10
C PRO A 137 -14.31 10.75 0.12
N VAL A 138 -13.32 11.61 -0.09
CA VAL A 138 -12.52 12.14 1.02
C VAL A 138 -13.32 13.20 1.76
N THR A 139 -13.68 12.93 3.02
CA THR A 139 -14.56 13.82 3.80
C THR A 139 -13.87 14.55 4.94
N SER A 140 -12.70 14.09 5.38
CA SER A 140 -12.01 14.71 6.52
C SER A 140 -11.38 16.05 6.13
N ALA A 141 -11.68 17.11 6.89
CA ALA A 141 -11.18 18.46 6.63
C ALA A 141 -9.65 18.53 6.49
N ASP A 142 -8.91 17.85 7.37
CA ASP A 142 -7.44 17.80 7.31
C ASP A 142 -6.92 17.10 6.03
N SER A 143 -7.63 16.11 5.49
CA SER A 143 -7.22 15.52 4.21
C SER A 143 -7.52 16.40 3.01
N LEU A 144 -8.62 17.16 3.06
CA LEU A 144 -8.99 18.08 1.99
C LEU A 144 -8.02 19.26 1.93
N ASP A 145 -7.72 19.86 3.08
CA ASP A 145 -6.80 20.99 3.18
C ASP A 145 -5.36 20.55 2.92
N TYR A 146 -4.80 19.70 3.79
CA TYR A 146 -3.38 19.38 3.76
C TYR A 146 -3.04 18.34 2.68
N HIS A 147 -3.63 17.14 2.71
CA HIS A 147 -3.16 16.03 1.86
C HIS A 147 -3.54 16.17 0.38
N LEU A 148 -4.77 16.60 0.09
CA LEU A 148 -5.23 16.87 -1.28
C LEU A 148 -4.85 18.28 -1.72
N GLY A 149 -4.90 19.29 -0.85
CA GLY A 149 -4.47 20.64 -1.22
C GLY A 149 -3.00 20.68 -1.65
N ILE A 150 -2.11 19.95 -0.98
CA ILE A 150 -0.71 19.87 -1.41
C ILE A 150 -0.56 19.12 -2.72
N ALA A 151 -1.30 18.02 -2.90
CA ALA A 151 -1.32 17.31 -4.17
C ALA A 151 -1.74 18.23 -5.34
N ILE A 152 -2.76 19.06 -5.14
CA ILE A 152 -3.19 20.08 -6.11
C ILE A 152 -2.10 21.14 -6.33
N SER A 153 -1.44 21.59 -5.27
CA SER A 153 -0.36 22.58 -5.37
C SER A 153 0.82 22.03 -6.18
N ILE A 154 1.18 20.76 -5.99
CA ILE A 154 2.19 20.07 -6.79
C ILE A 154 1.79 20.06 -8.27
N LEU A 155 0.54 19.74 -8.59
CA LEU A 155 0.06 19.72 -9.98
C LEU A 155 -0.01 21.10 -10.62
N ASN A 156 -0.31 22.14 -9.85
CA ASN A 156 -0.37 23.51 -10.34
C ASN A 156 1.03 24.11 -10.57
N ASN A 157 2.00 23.79 -9.70
CA ASN A 157 3.31 24.45 -9.67
C ASN A 157 4.45 23.59 -10.23
N GLY A 158 4.21 22.29 -10.48
CA GLY A 158 5.21 21.36 -10.99
C GLY A 158 6.16 20.78 -9.94
N GLY A 159 5.93 21.05 -8.64
CA GLY A 159 6.79 20.56 -7.56
C GLY A 159 6.26 20.90 -6.17
N MET A 160 7.03 20.59 -5.13
CA MET A 160 6.61 20.74 -3.74
C MET A 160 6.34 22.22 -3.39
N PRO A 161 5.22 22.53 -2.71
CA PRO A 161 4.90 23.91 -2.36
C PRO A 161 5.90 24.51 -1.39
N VAL A 162 6.36 25.72 -1.67
CA VAL A 162 7.18 26.54 -0.77
C VAL A 162 6.36 27.75 -0.33
N ALA A 163 5.51 27.54 0.67
CA ALA A 163 4.63 28.55 1.25
C ALA A 163 4.88 28.61 2.77
N PRO A 164 5.70 29.56 3.28
CA PRO A 164 6.04 29.67 4.70
C PRO A 164 4.83 29.77 5.64
N GLU A 165 3.75 30.37 5.16
CA GLU A 165 2.46 30.54 5.85
C GLU A 165 1.65 29.25 5.96
N TRP A 166 1.87 28.28 5.07
CA TRP A 166 1.18 27.01 5.10
C TRP A 166 1.95 26.00 5.95
N PHE A 167 1.81 26.13 7.26
CA PHE A 167 2.60 25.33 8.21
C PHE A 167 2.40 23.83 8.07
N MET A 168 1.16 23.38 7.80
CA MET A 168 0.86 21.97 7.54
C MET A 168 1.54 21.51 6.24
N GLY A 169 1.62 22.39 5.24
CA GLY A 169 2.42 22.25 4.01
C GLY A 169 3.81 21.65 4.20
N ARG A 170 4.50 22.06 5.26
CA ARG A 170 5.90 21.68 5.54
C ARG A 170 6.05 20.24 6.03
N LEU A 171 4.95 19.58 6.41
CA LEU A 171 4.95 18.19 6.83
C LEU A 171 4.75 17.22 5.66
N ALA A 172 4.58 17.75 4.44
CA ALA A 172 4.38 16.95 3.25
C ALA A 172 5.59 16.10 2.89
N GLY A 173 5.30 14.88 2.50
CA GLY A 173 6.27 13.88 2.14
C GLY A 173 6.02 13.32 0.77
N ASN A 174 6.55 12.12 0.57
CA ASN A 174 6.39 11.38 -0.66
C ASN A 174 4.95 10.88 -0.90
N GLY A 175 4.13 10.75 0.15
CA GLY A 175 2.74 10.31 0.02
C GLY A 175 1.85 11.32 -0.71
N GLU A 176 2.04 12.62 -0.45
CA GLU A 176 1.33 13.69 -1.15
C GLU A 176 1.72 13.75 -2.64
N VAL A 177 2.96 13.41 -2.99
CA VAL A 177 3.40 13.30 -4.38
C VAL A 177 2.71 12.13 -5.10
N LEU A 178 2.53 11.00 -4.43
CA LEU A 178 1.74 9.88 -4.98
C LEU A 178 0.25 10.25 -5.13
N ASN A 179 -0.32 10.99 -4.18
CA ASN A 179 -1.67 11.54 -4.31
C ASN A 179 -1.76 12.50 -5.50
N ALA A 180 -0.77 13.36 -5.72
CA ALA A 180 -0.71 14.26 -6.88
C ALA A 180 -0.69 13.49 -8.19
N MET A 181 0.12 12.43 -8.28
CA MET A 181 0.16 11.56 -9.46
C MET A 181 -1.24 10.99 -9.78
N ALA A 182 -1.93 10.41 -8.80
CA ALA A 182 -3.25 9.83 -9.03
C ALA A 182 -4.33 10.89 -9.33
N LEU A 183 -4.31 12.00 -8.59
CA LEU A 183 -5.25 13.11 -8.78
C LEU A 183 -5.11 13.75 -10.17
N SER A 184 -3.93 13.68 -10.79
CA SER A 184 -3.69 14.21 -12.14
C SER A 184 -4.59 13.59 -13.23
N ILE A 185 -5.09 12.37 -13.00
CA ILE A 185 -6.06 11.66 -13.85
C ILE A 185 -7.43 11.47 -13.18
N GLY A 186 -7.67 12.17 -12.07
CA GLY A 186 -8.92 12.20 -11.33
C GLY A 186 -9.22 10.98 -10.46
N ALA A 187 -8.19 10.29 -10.00
CA ALA A 187 -8.29 9.20 -9.03
C ALA A 187 -8.12 9.70 -7.59
N GLU A 188 -9.17 10.29 -7.02
CA GLU A 188 -9.17 10.86 -5.66
C GLU A 188 -8.94 9.79 -4.58
N GLN A 189 -9.58 8.62 -4.73
CA GLN A 189 -9.57 7.53 -3.75
C GLN A 189 -8.28 6.71 -3.75
N PHE A 190 -7.30 7.05 -4.59
CA PHE A 190 -6.05 6.31 -4.67
C PHE A 190 -5.31 6.30 -3.32
N GLY A 191 -5.20 7.46 -2.66
CA GLY A 191 -4.47 7.58 -1.40
C GLY A 191 -5.07 6.71 -0.28
N SER A 192 -6.40 6.70 -0.14
CA SER A 192 -7.13 5.88 0.84
C SER A 192 -7.04 4.39 0.47
N LEU A 193 -7.18 4.04 -0.81
CA LEU A 193 -6.99 2.67 -1.27
C LEU A 193 -5.56 2.16 -1.09
N LEU A 194 -4.56 3.03 -1.15
CA LEU A 194 -3.17 2.68 -0.81
C LEU A 194 -3.03 2.40 0.69
N GLN A 195 -3.70 3.17 1.57
CA GLN A 195 -3.75 2.86 3.01
C GLN A 195 -4.42 1.50 3.26
N TYR A 196 -5.53 1.23 2.55
CA TYR A 196 -6.23 -0.05 2.62
C TYR A 196 -5.37 -1.22 2.12
N ALA A 197 -4.70 -1.08 0.97
CA ALA A 197 -3.78 -2.09 0.46
C ALA A 197 -2.62 -2.36 1.43
N SER A 198 -2.17 -1.32 2.12
CA SER A 198 -1.13 -1.42 3.16
C SER A 198 -1.62 -2.18 4.39
N LEU A 199 -2.88 -1.95 4.81
CA LEU A 199 -3.54 -2.74 5.86
C LEU A 199 -3.60 -4.22 5.47
N LEU A 200 -4.02 -4.54 4.23
CA LEU A 200 -4.03 -5.92 3.73
C LEU A 200 -2.63 -6.54 3.72
N GLY A 201 -1.59 -5.76 3.43
CA GLY A 201 -0.19 -6.20 3.55
C GLY A 201 0.18 -6.62 4.98
N ILE A 202 -0.17 -5.81 5.98
CA ILE A 202 0.10 -6.12 7.40
C ILE A 202 -0.69 -7.37 7.83
N VAL A 203 -1.98 -7.45 7.48
CA VAL A 203 -2.81 -8.64 7.74
C VAL A 203 -2.18 -9.88 7.08
N GLY A 204 -1.71 -9.74 5.84
CA GLY A 204 -1.06 -10.81 5.08
C GLY A 204 0.19 -11.34 5.79
N ILE A 205 1.00 -10.47 6.39
CA ILE A 205 2.13 -10.88 7.23
C ILE A 205 1.64 -11.70 8.44
N ILE A 206 0.69 -11.16 9.21
CA ILE A 206 0.21 -11.81 10.46
C ILE A 206 -0.35 -13.21 10.17
N ILE A 207 -1.15 -13.36 9.11
CA ILE A 207 -1.83 -14.62 8.80
C ILE A 207 -0.91 -15.61 8.06
N PHE A 208 -0.11 -15.15 7.10
CA PHE A 208 0.56 -16.04 6.15
C PHE A 208 2.07 -16.20 6.36
N ALA A 209 2.74 -15.36 7.16
CA ALA A 209 4.19 -15.48 7.38
C ALA A 209 4.59 -16.85 7.95
N ARG A 210 3.71 -17.48 8.73
CA ARG A 210 3.92 -18.81 9.33
C ARG A 210 3.99 -19.95 8.31
N ASN A 211 3.38 -19.81 7.12
CA ASN A 211 3.26 -20.91 6.16
C ASN A 211 4.56 -21.23 5.42
N ALA A 212 5.61 -20.43 5.58
CA ALA A 212 6.86 -20.56 4.85
C ALA A 212 7.83 -21.61 5.41
N GLU A 213 7.72 -22.01 6.69
CA GLU A 213 8.68 -22.93 7.32
C GLU A 213 8.17 -24.36 7.54
N GLY A 214 6.90 -24.67 7.23
CA GLY A 214 6.37 -26.05 7.30
C GLY A 214 6.40 -26.73 8.68
N ARG A 215 6.86 -26.05 9.74
CA ARG A 215 6.94 -26.56 11.11
C ARG A 215 5.64 -26.28 11.87
N ALA A 216 4.80 -27.30 11.99
CA ALA A 216 3.61 -27.29 12.84
C ALA A 216 4.03 -27.37 14.32
N ASN A 217 4.34 -26.23 14.95
CA ASN A 217 4.51 -26.15 16.40
C ASN A 217 3.17 -25.91 17.08
N TYR A 218 2.82 -26.64 18.15
CA TYR A 218 1.64 -26.62 19.04
C TYR A 218 0.67 -25.39 19.04
N TYR A 219 1.15 -24.17 18.82
CA TYR A 219 0.34 -22.98 18.46
C TYR A 219 -0.19 -22.99 17.00
N SER A 220 0.07 -24.06 16.25
CA SER A 220 -0.10 -24.17 14.80
C SER A 220 -1.52 -24.50 14.37
N GLU A 221 -2.36 -24.98 15.27
CA GLU A 221 -3.73 -25.40 14.94
C GLU A 221 -4.81 -24.40 15.36
N GLY A 222 -4.42 -23.30 16.01
CA GLY A 222 -5.35 -22.34 16.59
C GLY A 222 -5.65 -21.12 15.74
N TYR A 223 -6.80 -20.49 16.00
CA TYR A 223 -7.24 -19.20 15.47
C TYR A 223 -6.42 -17.99 15.99
N VAL A 224 -5.21 -18.23 16.51
CA VAL A 224 -4.39 -17.21 17.20
C VAL A 224 -3.96 -16.08 16.26
N PRO A 225 -3.44 -16.35 15.03
CA PRO A 225 -3.11 -15.27 14.10
C PRO A 225 -4.34 -14.43 13.74
N GLU A 226 -5.50 -15.06 13.56
CA GLU A 226 -6.75 -14.36 13.32
C GLU A 226 -7.18 -13.50 14.51
N LEU A 227 -6.98 -13.97 15.75
CA LEU A 227 -7.29 -13.20 16.95
C LEU A 227 -6.33 -12.01 17.14
N ILE A 228 -5.04 -12.18 16.85
CA ILE A 228 -4.05 -11.09 16.87
C ILE A 228 -4.42 -10.05 15.82
N ALA A 229 -4.71 -10.48 14.59
CA ALA A 229 -5.18 -9.59 13.54
C ALA A 229 -6.49 -8.89 13.96
N LEU A 230 -7.47 -9.62 14.49
CA LEU A 230 -8.73 -9.03 14.94
C LEU A 230 -8.50 -7.97 16.03
N ALA A 231 -7.68 -8.27 17.04
CA ALA A 231 -7.38 -7.34 18.12
C ALA A 231 -6.67 -6.08 17.62
N ALA A 232 -5.73 -6.22 16.67
CA ALA A 232 -5.06 -5.09 16.04
C ALA A 232 -6.03 -4.26 15.19
N PHE A 233 -6.91 -4.93 14.43
CA PHE A 233 -7.72 -4.30 13.40
C PHE A 233 -9.15 -3.93 13.82
N SER A 234 -9.57 -4.29 15.03
CA SER A 234 -10.79 -3.77 15.65
C SER A 234 -10.62 -2.37 16.25
N ALA A 235 -9.40 -1.81 16.22
CA ALA A 235 -9.12 -0.50 16.77
C ALA A 235 -9.85 0.61 15.98
N PRO A 236 -10.70 1.45 16.63
CA PRO A 236 -11.48 2.48 15.94
C PRO A 236 -10.64 3.49 15.14
N VAL A 237 -9.40 3.74 15.56
CA VAL A 237 -8.46 4.63 14.88
C VAL A 237 -8.21 4.24 13.42
N LEU A 238 -8.33 2.95 13.08
CA LEU A 238 -8.09 2.47 11.73
C LEU A 238 -9.14 2.94 10.72
N LEU A 239 -10.37 3.23 11.17
CA LEU A 239 -11.40 3.79 10.29
C LEU A 239 -10.94 5.12 9.71
N PHE A 240 -10.37 5.97 10.56
CA PHE A 240 -9.80 7.25 10.13
C PHE A 240 -8.57 7.07 9.25
N LEU A 241 -7.68 6.15 9.61
CA LEU A 241 -6.42 5.94 8.87
C LEU A 241 -6.65 5.35 7.48
N VAL A 242 -7.65 4.49 7.30
CA VAL A 242 -7.94 3.84 6.02
C VAL A 242 -8.89 4.68 5.15
N GLY A 243 -9.85 5.38 5.78
CA GLY A 243 -10.84 6.22 5.08
C GLY A 243 -10.29 7.57 4.59
N SER A 244 -8.99 7.84 4.73
CA SER A 244 -8.40 9.11 4.34
C SER A 244 -7.11 8.92 3.54
N PRO A 245 -6.77 9.82 2.59
CA PRO A 245 -5.58 9.70 1.75
C PRO A 245 -4.29 10.13 2.48
N LYS A 246 -4.22 9.87 3.80
CA LYS A 246 -3.09 10.27 4.65
C LYS A 246 -2.04 9.16 4.63
N PRO A 247 -0.79 9.42 4.20
CA PRO A 247 0.28 8.43 4.18
C PRO A 247 0.70 8.04 5.61
N GLN A 248 -0.07 7.15 6.24
CA GLN A 248 0.15 6.69 7.61
C GLN A 248 0.19 5.16 7.71
N MET A 249 -0.82 4.45 7.20
CA MET A 249 -0.79 2.98 7.11
C MET A 249 0.27 2.49 6.13
N TRP A 250 0.53 3.23 5.06
CA TRP A 250 1.52 2.84 4.07
C TRP A 250 2.96 2.80 4.63
N PRO A 251 3.48 3.84 5.31
CA PRO A 251 4.75 3.75 6.01
C PRO A 251 4.77 2.72 7.15
N VAL A 252 3.66 2.53 7.89
CA VAL A 252 3.56 1.46 8.90
C VAL A 252 3.75 0.09 8.26
N ALA A 253 3.12 -0.15 7.11
CA ALA A 253 3.27 -1.39 6.38
C ALA A 253 4.71 -1.58 5.84
N MET A 254 5.38 -0.51 5.40
CA MET A 254 6.80 -0.57 5.02
C MET A 254 7.68 -0.99 6.20
N THR A 255 7.54 -0.35 7.36
CA THR A 255 8.36 -0.68 8.54
C THR A 255 8.03 -2.08 9.06
N THR A 256 6.77 -2.50 8.98
CA THR A 256 6.34 -3.86 9.35
C THR A 256 6.91 -4.90 8.39
N PHE A 257 6.90 -4.61 7.08
CA PHE A 257 7.49 -5.49 6.08
C PHE A 257 9.00 -5.58 6.25
N ALA A 258 9.68 -4.46 6.49
CA ALA A 258 11.11 -4.42 6.77
C ALA A 258 11.46 -5.24 8.01
N PHE A 259 10.66 -5.13 9.09
CA PHE A 259 10.81 -5.97 10.27
C PHE A 259 10.61 -7.46 9.94
N ALA A 260 9.57 -7.81 9.18
CA ALA A 260 9.31 -9.19 8.77
C ALA A 260 10.48 -9.77 7.96
N LEU A 261 11.10 -8.99 7.06
CA LEU A 261 12.29 -9.41 6.30
C LEU A 261 13.54 -9.60 7.16
N VAL A 262 13.66 -8.88 8.28
CA VAL A 262 14.75 -9.08 9.24
C VAL A 262 14.54 -10.38 10.03
N MET A 263 13.30 -10.65 10.44
CA MET A 263 12.98 -11.80 11.29
C MET A 263 12.78 -13.10 10.52
N HIS A 264 12.24 -13.03 9.30
CA HIS A 264 11.75 -14.20 8.58
C HIS A 264 12.00 -14.10 7.05
N PRO A 265 12.80 -15.01 6.46
CA PRO A 265 13.56 -16.07 7.11
C PRO A 265 14.73 -15.50 7.91
N ALA A 266 15.15 -16.20 8.96
CA ALA A 266 16.26 -15.74 9.79
C ALA A 266 17.52 -15.54 8.92
N ARG A 267 18.18 -14.38 9.06
CA ARG A 267 19.25 -13.95 8.14
C ARG A 267 20.42 -14.92 8.03
N HIS A 268 20.72 -15.66 9.09
CA HIS A 268 21.77 -16.69 9.09
C HIS A 268 21.48 -17.88 8.15
N ASN A 269 20.23 -18.09 7.77
CA ASN A 269 19.81 -19.15 6.84
C ASN A 269 19.86 -18.70 5.37
N LEU A 270 20.15 -17.43 5.10
CA LEU A 270 20.21 -16.89 3.76
C LEU A 270 21.63 -16.95 3.20
N SER A 271 21.73 -17.16 1.89
CA SER A 271 22.98 -16.92 1.17
C SER A 271 23.39 -15.45 1.30
N HIS A 272 24.69 -15.16 1.27
CA HIS A 272 25.20 -13.78 1.36
C HIS A 272 24.52 -12.83 0.37
N ARG A 273 24.30 -13.27 -0.88
CA ARG A 273 23.59 -12.50 -1.90
C ARG A 273 22.15 -12.17 -1.49
N ASN A 274 21.40 -13.17 -1.00
CA ASN A 274 20.00 -12.98 -0.61
C ASN A 274 19.88 -12.12 0.66
N ALA A 275 20.82 -12.27 1.60
CA ALA A 275 20.90 -11.42 2.79
C ALA A 275 21.16 -9.96 2.41
N LEU A 276 22.08 -9.69 1.46
CA LEU A 276 22.36 -8.34 0.98
C LEU A 276 21.15 -7.71 0.26
N ILE A 277 20.45 -8.49 -0.58
CA ILE A 277 19.24 -8.02 -1.25
C ILE A 277 18.13 -7.72 -0.22
N GLY A 278 17.93 -8.59 0.76
CA GLY A 278 17.00 -8.38 1.86
C GLY A 278 17.34 -7.13 2.67
N TYR A 279 18.62 -6.91 2.96
CA TYR A 279 19.09 -5.70 3.63
C TYR A 279 18.84 -4.43 2.80
N ALA A 280 19.16 -4.45 1.50
CA ALA A 280 18.90 -3.33 0.61
C ALA A 280 17.41 -2.99 0.55
N MET A 281 16.53 -4.01 0.50
CA MET A 281 15.08 -3.82 0.57
C MET A 281 14.64 -3.19 1.89
N VAL A 282 15.20 -3.65 3.02
CA VAL A 282 14.93 -3.07 4.35
C VAL A 282 15.31 -1.59 4.40
N CYS A 283 16.51 -1.23 3.94
CA CYS A 283 16.96 0.16 3.89
C CYS A 283 16.02 1.00 3.01
N LEU A 284 15.67 0.49 1.83
CA LEU A 284 14.77 1.16 0.89
C LEU A 284 13.39 1.43 1.53
N LEU A 285 12.79 0.42 2.17
CA LEU A 285 11.50 0.56 2.88
C LEU A 285 11.58 1.58 4.02
N VAL A 286 12.60 1.52 4.86
CA VAL A 286 12.77 2.42 6.02
C VAL A 286 13.03 3.86 5.59
N MET A 287 13.88 4.08 4.59
CA MET A 287 14.17 5.41 4.06
C MET A 287 12.91 6.02 3.43
N THR A 288 12.17 5.27 2.61
CA THR A 288 10.91 5.77 2.03
C THR A 288 9.85 6.03 3.10
N ALA A 289 9.77 5.22 4.16
CA ALA A 289 8.86 5.45 5.27
C ALA A 289 9.18 6.77 6.00
N SER A 290 10.46 7.06 6.23
CA SER A 290 10.91 8.30 6.89
C SER A 290 10.60 9.56 6.09
N GLN A 291 10.59 9.45 4.74
CA GLN A 291 10.21 10.53 3.84
C GLN A 291 8.70 10.79 3.82
N ALA A 292 7.88 9.82 4.23
CA ALA A 292 6.44 10.02 4.34
C ALA A 292 6.12 10.87 5.58
N LYS A 293 6.68 10.51 6.74
CA LYS A 293 6.68 11.31 7.96
C LYS A 293 7.90 10.99 8.82
N PHE A 294 8.45 12.02 9.48
CA PHE A 294 9.63 11.90 10.33
C PHE A 294 9.49 10.85 11.45
N ASN A 295 8.29 10.67 12.01
CA ASN A 295 8.03 9.72 13.11
C ASN A 295 8.39 8.26 12.76
N TYR A 296 8.43 7.90 11.47
CA TYR A 296 8.79 6.56 11.03
C TYR A 296 10.30 6.27 11.13
N LEU A 297 11.14 7.27 11.42
CA LEU A 297 12.53 7.04 11.79
C LEU A 297 12.66 6.21 13.06
N LEU A 298 11.73 6.30 14.00
CA LEU A 298 11.77 5.50 15.23
C LEU A 298 11.55 4.00 14.93
N GLY A 299 10.48 3.68 14.19
CA GLY A 299 10.22 2.31 13.73
C GLY A 299 11.33 1.79 12.82
N GLY A 300 11.79 2.62 11.90
CA GLY A 300 12.92 2.33 11.03
C GLY A 300 14.24 2.08 11.78
N GLY A 301 14.51 2.86 12.82
CA GLY A 301 15.70 2.72 13.66
C GLY A 301 15.71 1.39 14.41
N VAL A 302 14.57 0.95 14.96
CA VAL A 302 14.45 -0.36 15.59
C VAL A 302 14.74 -1.48 14.58
N VAL A 303 14.16 -1.40 13.38
CA VAL A 303 14.44 -2.38 12.31
C VAL A 303 15.91 -2.35 11.91
N GLY A 304 16.53 -1.17 11.83
CA GLY A 304 17.94 -0.99 11.50
C GLY A 304 18.89 -1.62 12.52
N ILE A 305 18.60 -1.49 13.81
CA ILE A 305 19.38 -2.14 14.89
C ILE A 305 19.35 -3.66 14.74
N LEU A 306 18.20 -4.22 14.39
CA LEU A 306 18.00 -5.66 14.25
C LEU A 306 18.48 -6.22 12.90
N ALA A 307 18.81 -5.35 11.94
CA ALA A 307 19.21 -5.75 10.60
C ALA A 307 20.67 -6.27 10.53
N PHE A 308 21.42 -6.24 11.62
CA PHE A 308 22.78 -6.78 11.74
C PHE A 308 22.80 -8.03 12.62
#